data_AF-A0A169NR08-F1
#
_entry.id   AF-A0A169NR08-F1
#
_cell.length_a   1.000
_cell.length_b   1.000
_cell.length_c   1.000
_cell.angle_alpha   90.00
_cell.angle_beta   90.00
_cell.angle_gamma   90.00
#
_symmetry.space_group_name_H-M   'P 1'
#
loop_
_entity.id
_entity.type
_entity.pdbx_description
1 polymer ?
#
loop_
_entity_poly.entity_id
_entity_poly.type
_entity_poly.pdbx_seq_one_letter_code
_entity_poly.pdbx_strand_id
1 'polypeptide(L)'
;MILGLANLLGAYIAYDALLIPPAGIWDDHNLTGISVASLLLILLGLGTALITLIPVRRRRLGYGWLVPPVFFLVAGVARLWYINDVYPVGPGG
;
A
#
# COMPACT_ATOMS: atom_id res chain seq x y z
N MET A 1 -10.61 -7.47 -16.26
CA MET A 1 -11.47 -6.46 -15.59
C MET A 1 -11.11 -6.28 -14.12
N ILE A 2 -11.16 -7.32 -13.30
CA ILE A 2 -10.81 -7.27 -11.85
C ILE A 2 -9.42 -6.65 -11.57
N LEU A 3 -8.39 -7.01 -12.34
CA LEU A 3 -7.03 -6.46 -12.15
C LEU A 3 -6.94 -4.94 -12.38
N GLY A 4 -7.71 -4.42 -13.34
CA GLY A 4 -7.75 -2.98 -13.60
C GLY A 4 -8.38 -2.21 -12.45
N LEU A 5 -9.51 -2.71 -11.94
CA LEU A 5 -10.20 -2.13 -10.79
C LEU A 5 -9.35 -2.18 -9.52
N ALA A 6 -8.62 -3.28 -9.29
CA ALA A 6 -7.77 -3.41 -8.12
C ALA A 6 -6.55 -2.46 -8.18
N ASN A 7 -5.97 -2.24 -9.36
CA ASN A 7 -4.92 -1.23 -9.53
C ASN A 7 -5.44 0.20 -9.37
N LEU A 8 -6.66 0.49 -9.84
CA LEU A 8 -7.33 1.78 -9.64
C LEU A 8 -7.60 2.06 -8.16
N LEU A 9 -8.10 1.05 -7.43
CA LEU A 9 -8.29 1.15 -5.98
C LEU A 9 -6.95 1.32 -5.25
N GLY A 10 -5.91 0.60 -5.66
CA GLY A 10 -4.55 0.78 -5.13
C GLY A 10 -4.01 2.19 -5.37
N ALA A 11 -4.25 2.77 -6.56
CA ALA A 11 -3.88 4.14 -6.87
C ALA A 11 -4.62 5.16 -5.99
N TYR A 12 -5.92 4.95 -5.74
CA TYR A 12 -6.71 5.79 -4.86
C TYR A 12 -6.19 5.75 -3.41
N ILE A 13 -5.94 4.55 -2.88
CA ILE A 13 -5.40 4.38 -1.52
C ILE A 13 -3.99 4.97 -1.40
N ALA A 14 -3.14 4.79 -2.42
CA ALA A 14 -1.82 5.40 -2.46
C ALA A 14 -1.89 6.92 -2.50
N TYR A 15 -2.86 7.49 -3.22
CA TYR A 15 -3.10 8.92 -3.25
C TYR A 15 -3.46 9.45 -1.86
N ASP A 16 -4.42 8.83 -1.16
CA ASP A 16 -4.80 9.23 0.20
C ASP A 16 -3.62 9.12 1.18
N ALA A 17 -2.84 8.03 1.12
CA ALA A 17 -1.70 7.82 2.01
C ALA A 17 -0.54 8.81 1.79
N LEU A 18 -0.39 9.33 0.56
CA LEU A 18 0.66 10.27 0.19
C LEU A 18 0.26 11.73 0.35
N LEU A 19 -1.02 12.07 0.13
CA LEU A 19 -1.50 13.45 0.23
C LEU A 19 -1.90 13.89 1.64
N ILE A 20 -2.11 12.98 2.58
CA ILE A 20 -2.37 13.34 3.97
C ILE A 20 -1.01 13.48 4.68
N PRO A 21 -0.50 14.72 4.90
CA PRO A 21 0.71 14.90 5.68
C PRO A 21 0.40 14.63 7.17
N PRO A 22 1.31 13.98 7.90
CA PRO A 22 1.21 13.92 9.35
C PRO A 22 1.33 15.34 9.93
N ALA A 23 0.33 15.81 10.68
CA ALA A 23 0.35 17.16 11.26
C ALA A 23 1.34 17.29 12.44
N GLY A 24 1.77 16.17 13.02
CA GLY A 24 2.79 16.07 14.09
C GLY A 24 2.63 14.82 14.94
N ILE A 25 3.53 14.60 15.91
CA ILE A 25 3.51 13.44 16.84
C ILE A 25 2.26 13.42 17.75
N TRP A 26 1.57 14.54 17.88
CA TRP A 26 0.37 14.72 18.69
C TRP A 26 -0.93 14.36 17.96
N ASP A 27 -0.83 13.96 16.68
CA ASP A 27 -1.95 13.67 15.80
C ASP A 27 -2.09 12.16 15.57
N ASP A 28 -2.41 11.45 16.66
CA ASP A 28 -2.57 10.00 16.69
C ASP A 28 -3.64 9.50 15.70
N HIS A 29 -4.68 10.31 15.45
CA HIS A 29 -5.77 9.93 14.56
C HIS A 29 -5.30 9.87 13.09
N ASN A 30 -4.57 10.88 12.62
CA ASN A 30 -4.02 10.85 11.27
C ASN A 30 -2.86 9.85 11.15
N LEU A 31 -2.01 9.69 12.17
CA LEU A 31 -0.95 8.67 12.18
C LEU A 31 -1.52 7.25 12.07
N THR A 32 -2.58 6.96 12.82
CA THR A 32 -3.30 5.68 12.73
C THR A 32 -3.95 5.52 11.35
N GLY A 33 -4.58 6.57 10.82
CA GLY A 33 -5.20 6.56 9.49
C GLY A 33 -4.20 6.24 8.38
N ILE A 34 -3.03 6.88 8.37
CA ILE A 34 -1.98 6.61 7.38
C ILE A 34 -1.41 5.20 7.56
N SER A 35 -1.25 4.72 8.79
CA SER A 35 -0.78 3.35 9.05
C SER A 35 -1.76 2.29 8.55
N VAL A 36 -3.06 2.47 8.79
CA VAL A 36 -4.13 1.60 8.28
C VAL A 36 -4.20 1.67 6.75
N ALA A 37 -4.13 2.85 6.16
CA ALA A 37 -4.11 3.03 4.70
C ALA A 37 -2.89 2.32 4.07
N SER A 38 -1.73 2.39 4.71
CA SER A 38 -0.51 1.71 4.26
C SER A 38 -0.65 0.19 4.35
N LEU A 39 -1.23 -0.34 5.43
CA LEU A 39 -1.52 -1.78 5.55
C LEU A 39 -2.51 -2.26 4.48
N LEU A 40 -3.57 -1.48 4.21
CA LEU A 40 -4.51 -1.77 3.15
C LEU A 40 -3.82 -1.79 1.78
N LEU A 41 -2.92 -0.85 1.52
CA LEU A 41 -2.15 -0.81 0.28
C LEU A 41 -1.24 -2.05 0.12
N ILE A 42 -0.61 -2.50 1.21
CA ILE A 42 0.22 -3.72 1.23
C ILE A 42 -0.64 -4.95 0.95
N LEU A 43 -1.77 -5.12 1.64
CA LEU A 43 -2.66 -6.26 1.48
C LEU A 43 -3.25 -6.31 0.07
N LEU A 44 -3.64 -5.15 -0.47
CA LEU A 44 -4.17 -5.04 -1.82
C LEU A 44 -3.09 -5.32 -2.86
N GLY A 45 -1.87 -4.78 -2.70
CA GLY A 45 -0.71 -5.04 -3.56
C GLY A 45 -0.30 -6.51 -3.54
N LEU A 46 -0.29 -7.15 -2.37
CA LEU A 46 0.03 -8.57 -2.22
C LEU A 46 -1.05 -9.46 -2.84
N GLY A 47 -2.32 -9.18 -2.54
CA GLY A 47 -3.45 -9.92 -3.08
C GLY A 47 -3.51 -9.83 -4.60
N THR A 48 -3.37 -8.62 -5.14
CA THR A 48 -3.29 -8.42 -6.60
C THR A 48 -2.08 -9.11 -7.20
N ALA A 49 -0.89 -9.00 -6.61
CA ALA A 49 0.32 -9.69 -7.07
C ALA A 49 0.11 -11.20 -7.17
N LEU A 50 -0.45 -11.83 -6.13
CA LEU A 50 -0.76 -13.26 -6.09
C LEU A 50 -1.78 -13.66 -7.17
N ILE A 51 -2.82 -12.84 -7.37
CA ILE A 51 -3.82 -13.08 -8.42
C ILE A 51 -3.20 -12.93 -9.81
N THR A 52 -2.31 -11.96 -10.05
CA THR A 52 -1.56 -11.81 -11.32
C THR A 52 -0.51 -12.89 -11.51
N LEU A 53 0.04 -13.47 -10.44
CA LEU A 53 1.10 -14.47 -10.54
C LEU A 53 0.63 -15.74 -11.27
N ILE A 54 -0.63 -16.15 -11.05
CA ILE A 54 -1.24 -17.33 -11.69
C ILE A 54 -1.26 -17.18 -13.23
N PRO A 55 -1.87 -16.14 -13.83
CA PRO A 55 -1.88 -15.97 -15.27
C PRO A 55 -0.52 -15.62 -15.87
N VAL A 56 0.36 -14.92 -15.13
CA VAL A 56 1.75 -14.67 -15.58
C VAL A 56 2.53 -15.98 -15.66
N ARG A 57 2.45 -16.86 -14.64
CA ARG A 57 3.05 -18.20 -14.69
C ARG A 57 2.46 -19.07 -15.80
N ARG A 58 1.18 -18.92 -16.09
CA ARG A 58 0.51 -19.57 -17.23
C ARG A 58 0.83 -18.92 -18.59
N ARG A 59 1.75 -17.95 -18.66
CA ARG A 59 2.13 -17.16 -19.85
C ARG A 59 0.95 -16.51 -20.59
N ARG A 60 -0.18 -16.32 -19.92
CA ARG A 60 -1.37 -15.65 -20.46
C ARG A 60 -1.24 -14.13 -20.40
N LEU A 61 -0.36 -13.62 -19.52
CA LEU A 61 -0.12 -12.21 -19.25
C LEU A 61 1.40 -11.98 -19.17
N GLY A 62 1.89 -10.89 -19.77
CA GLY A 62 3.30 -10.53 -19.73
C GLY A 62 3.75 -10.09 -18.33
N TYR A 63 5.04 -10.27 -18.01
CA TYR A 63 5.63 -9.91 -16.72
C TYR A 63 5.41 -8.44 -16.32
N GLY A 64 5.19 -7.54 -17.29
CA GLY A 64 4.84 -6.14 -17.02
C GLY A 64 3.58 -5.94 -16.19
N TRP A 65 2.68 -6.92 -16.13
CA TRP A 65 1.47 -6.86 -15.29
C TRP A 65 1.73 -7.06 -13.79
N LEU A 66 2.92 -7.51 -13.41
CA LEU A 66 3.35 -7.56 -12.00
C LEU A 66 3.92 -6.22 -11.51
N VAL A 67 4.26 -5.30 -12.41
CA VAL A 67 4.86 -4.01 -12.03
C VAL A 67 3.93 -3.18 -11.14
N PRO A 68 2.65 -2.95 -11.49
CA PRO A 68 1.74 -2.19 -10.63
C PRO A 68 1.54 -2.76 -9.22
N PRO A 69 1.20 -4.06 -9.03
CA PRO A 69 0.94 -4.59 -7.69
C PRO A 69 2.21 -4.64 -6.83
N VAL A 70 3.39 -4.89 -7.44
CA VAL A 70 4.68 -4.82 -6.74
C VAL A 70 4.99 -3.38 -6.33
N PHE A 71 4.72 -2.40 -7.18
CA PHE A 71 4.92 -0.98 -6.86
C PHE A 71 4.06 -0.56 -5.66
N PHE A 72 2.77 -0.91 -5.65
CA PHE A 72 1.89 -0.61 -4.52
C PHE A 72 2.34 -1.26 -3.21
N LEU A 73 2.81 -2.51 -3.30
CA LEU A 73 3.36 -3.22 -2.15
C LEU A 73 4.61 -2.50 -1.60
N VAL A 74 5.56 -2.16 -2.45
CA VAL A 74 6.79 -1.46 -2.05
C VAL A 74 6.47 -0.07 -1.48
N ALA A 75 5.57 0.69 -2.12
CA ALA A 75 5.15 2.00 -1.64
C ALA A 75 4.48 1.92 -0.26
N GLY A 76 3.58 0.95 -0.06
CA GLY A 76 2.91 0.74 1.23
C GLY A 76 3.89 0.35 2.34
N VAL A 77 4.84 -0.55 2.05
CA VAL A 77 5.89 -0.93 2.99
C VAL A 77 6.79 0.25 3.34
N ALA A 78 7.26 1.01 2.34
CA ALA A 78 8.11 2.16 2.55
C ALA A 78 7.41 3.25 3.40
N ARG A 79 6.12 3.49 3.15
CA ARG A 79 5.33 4.47 3.91
C ARG A 79 5.11 4.02 5.35
N LEU A 80 4.75 2.76 5.58
CA LEU A 80 4.59 2.21 6.92
C LEU A 80 5.91 2.25 7.70
N TRP A 81 7.02 1.90 7.04
CA TRP A 81 8.34 1.94 7.64
C TRP A 81 8.74 3.36 8.04
N TYR A 82 8.50 4.35 7.18
CA TYR A 82 8.74 5.77 7.49
C TYR A 82 7.95 6.24 8.72
N ILE A 83 6.69 5.85 8.85
CA ILE A 83 5.86 6.24 10.01
C ILE A 83 6.40 5.62 11.29
N ASN A 84 6.72 4.32 11.28
CA ASN A 84 7.25 3.64 12.45
C ASN A 84 8.62 4.19 12.90
N ASP A 85 9.46 4.61 11.96
CA ASP A 85 10.80 5.15 12.25
C ASP A 85 10.74 6.61 12.74
N VAL A 86 9.93 7.45 12.09
CA VAL A 86 9.85 8.89 12.40
C VAL A 86 8.90 9.20 13.55
N TYR A 87 7.85 8.39 13.72
CA TYR A 87 6.81 8.55 14.75
C TYR A 87 6.69 7.25 15.56
N PRO A 88 7.74 6.86 16.32
CA PRO A 88 7.66 5.68 17.15
C PRO A 88 6.55 5.87 18.18
N VAL A 89 5.59 4.94 18.20
CA VAL A 89 4.53 4.89 19.21
C VAL A 89 5.21 4.85 20.58
N GLY A 90 5.13 5.94 21.33
CA GLY A 90 5.71 6.01 22.68
C GLY A 90 5.03 4.98 23.60
N PRO A 91 5.62 4.64 24.77
CA PRO A 91 5.13 3.57 25.66
C PRO A 91 3.74 3.78 26.30
N GLY A 92 2.91 4.71 25.80
CA GLY A 92 1.65 5.13 26.40
C GLY A 92 0.40 4.69 25.64
N GLY A 93 0.36 3.43 25.19
CA GLY A 93 -0.91 2.77 24.88
C GLY A 93 -1.71 2.46 26.15
#